data_AF-A0A4Y4AR41-F1
#
_entry.id   AF-A0A4Y4AR41-F1
#
_cell.length_a   1.000
_cell.length_b   1.000
_cell.length_c   1.000
_cell.angle_alpha   90.00
_cell.angle_beta   90.00
_cell.angle_gamma   90.00
#
_symmetry.space_group_name_H-M   'P 1'
#
loop_
_entity.id
_entity.type
_entity.pdbx_description
1 polymer ?
#
loop_
_entity_poly.entity_id
_entity_poly.type
_entity_poly.pdbx_seq_one_letter_code
_entity_poly.pdbx_strand_id
1 'polypeptide(L)'
;MKINIINKSQHALPNYETIASAGMDLRANLTESITLQPLERTVVKTGLFIELPIGFEAQVRPRSGLAFKNGITVLNSPGTVDADYRGEIGVILVNLSNQAFEIQNGERIAQLIIAKHERAEWFEVEELSETSRGAGGFGSTGVK
;
A
#
# COMPACT_ATOMS: atom_id res chain seq x y z
N MET A 1 5.03 5.61 -18.87
CA MET A 1 4.60 6.67 -17.93
C MET A 1 5.83 7.21 -17.21
N LYS A 2 5.88 8.50 -16.90
CA LYS A 2 6.94 9.12 -16.09
C LYS A 2 6.29 9.77 -14.86
N ILE A 3 6.92 9.64 -13.70
CA ILE A 3 6.43 10.18 -12.40
C ILE A 3 7.55 11.06 -11.85
N ASN A 4 7.22 12.29 -11.45
CA ASN A 4 8.16 13.17 -10.77
C ASN A 4 8.31 12.68 -9.32
N ILE A 5 9.54 12.59 -8.82
CA ILE A 5 9.86 12.10 -7.48
C ILE A 5 10.94 12.96 -6.83
N ILE A 6 10.74 13.31 -5.57
CA ILE A 6 11.77 13.87 -4.68
C ILE A 6 12.17 12.78 -3.70
N ASN A 7 13.46 12.54 -3.56
CA ASN A 7 14.02 11.61 -2.57
C ASN A 7 14.87 12.39 -1.57
N LYS A 8 14.40 12.41 -0.31
CA LYS A 8 15.10 12.98 0.85
C LYS A 8 15.68 11.89 1.78
N SER A 9 15.59 10.62 1.39
CA SER A 9 16.24 9.53 2.11
C SER A 9 17.70 9.36 1.66
N GLN A 10 18.43 8.51 2.38
CA GLN A 10 19.78 8.08 1.98
C GLN A 10 19.76 6.84 1.06
N HIS A 11 18.56 6.35 0.70
CA HIS A 11 18.39 5.11 -0.05
C HIS A 11 18.18 5.39 -1.54
N ALA A 12 18.55 4.42 -2.38
CA ALA A 12 18.27 4.49 -3.81
C ALA A 12 16.75 4.59 -4.09
N LEU A 13 16.40 5.17 -5.25
CA LEU A 13 15.00 5.22 -5.69
C LEU A 13 14.41 3.80 -5.80
N PRO A 14 13.11 3.63 -5.49
CA PRO A 14 12.40 2.39 -5.78
C PRO A 14 12.53 2.03 -7.26
N ASN A 15 12.71 0.75 -7.53
CA ASN A 15 12.82 0.23 -8.89
C ASN A 15 12.12 -1.13 -8.99
N TYR A 16 11.82 -1.54 -10.22
CA TYR A 16 11.25 -2.84 -10.49
C TYR A 16 12.37 -3.89 -10.50
N GLU A 17 12.32 -4.82 -9.54
CA GLU A 17 13.33 -5.87 -9.39
C GLU A 17 13.42 -6.82 -10.61
N THR A 18 12.31 -7.00 -11.32
CA THR A 18 12.25 -7.79 -12.57
C THR A 18 11.38 -7.08 -13.59
N ILE A 19 11.53 -7.47 -14.87
CA ILE A 19 10.69 -6.95 -15.96
C ILE A 19 9.19 -7.22 -15.79
N ALA A 20 8.83 -8.22 -14.98
CA ALA A 20 7.44 -8.61 -14.71
C ALA A 20 6.93 -8.16 -13.34
N SER A 21 7.74 -7.43 -12.56
CA SER A 21 7.34 -6.95 -11.24
C SER A 21 6.24 -5.88 -11.36
N ALA A 22 5.15 -6.07 -10.62
CA ALA A 22 4.05 -5.11 -10.59
C ALA A 22 4.34 -3.88 -9.70
N GLY A 23 5.17 -4.06 -8.66
CA GLY A 23 5.47 -3.04 -7.67
C GLY A 23 6.97 -2.81 -7.47
N MET A 24 7.28 -1.69 -6.84
CA MET A 24 8.64 -1.28 -6.46
C MET A 24 8.76 -1.29 -4.94
N ASP A 25 9.81 -1.89 -4.38
CA ASP A 25 9.99 -1.97 -2.93
C ASP A 25 10.21 -0.57 -2.31
N LEU A 26 9.47 -0.26 -1.25
CA LEU A 26 9.63 0.94 -0.43
C LEU A 26 10.50 0.63 0.78
N ARG A 27 11.46 1.51 1.06
CA ARG A 27 12.39 1.38 2.18
C ARG A 27 12.02 2.30 3.34
N ALA A 28 12.24 1.82 4.56
CA ALA A 28 12.17 2.64 5.76
C ALA A 28 13.27 3.72 5.73
N ASN A 29 12.92 4.97 5.99
CA ASN A 29 13.84 6.08 6.18
C ASN A 29 13.75 6.55 7.63
N LEU A 30 14.65 6.04 8.47
CA LEU A 30 14.61 6.19 9.92
C LEU A 30 15.95 6.68 10.47
N THR A 31 15.91 7.49 11.53
CA THR A 31 17.10 7.87 12.32
C THR A 31 17.45 6.81 13.37
N GLU A 32 16.43 6.17 13.95
CA GLU A 32 16.54 5.09 14.94
C GLU A 32 15.59 3.95 14.55
N SER A 33 15.90 2.71 14.96
CA SER A 33 15.00 1.58 14.70
C SER A 33 13.69 1.72 15.46
N ILE A 34 12.62 1.14 14.91
CA ILE A 34 11.30 1.11 15.55
C ILE A 34 10.94 -0.33 15.86
N THR A 35 10.72 -0.65 17.13
CA THR A 35 10.20 -1.96 17.53
C THR A 35 8.69 -1.90 17.64
N LEU A 36 8.00 -2.73 16.85
CA LEU A 36 6.56 -2.96 16.95
C LEU A 36 6.27 -4.18 17.82
N GLN A 37 5.63 -3.96 18.97
CA GLN A 37 5.09 -5.05 19.78
C GLN A 37 3.87 -5.69 19.09
N PRO A 38 3.45 -6.90 19.51
CA PRO A 38 2.19 -7.49 19.06
C PRO A 38 1.02 -6.50 19.14
N LEU A 39 0.27 -6.39 18.04
CA LEU A 39 -0.89 -5.51 17.84
C LEU A 39 -0.58 -4.00 17.84
N GLU A 40 0.68 -3.59 17.93
CA GLU A 40 1.08 -2.20 17.73
C GLU A 40 1.09 -1.82 16.24
N ARG A 41 0.95 -0.51 16.01
CA ARG A 41 0.99 0.11 14.69
C ARG A 41 1.79 1.40 14.72
N THR A 42 2.46 1.68 13.62
CA THR A 42 3.22 2.93 13.45
C THR A 42 3.18 3.38 11.99
N VAL A 43 3.50 4.64 11.77
CA VAL A 43 3.71 5.19 10.42
C VAL A 43 5.21 5.24 10.16
N VAL A 44 5.71 4.41 9.26
CA VAL A 44 7.11 4.42 8.85
C VAL A 44 7.29 5.34 7.65
N LYS A 45 8.17 6.33 7.80
CA LYS A 45 8.50 7.30 6.75
C LYS A 45 9.44 6.70 5.70
N THR A 46 9.34 7.17 4.46
CA THR A 46 10.13 6.66 3.32
C THR A 46 11.13 7.68 2.78
N GLY A 47 10.99 8.96 3.12
CA GLY A 47 11.74 10.05 2.50
C GLY A 47 11.33 10.35 1.06
N LEU A 48 10.27 9.71 0.54
CA LEU A 48 9.85 9.85 -0.86
C LEU A 48 8.60 10.71 -0.97
N PHE A 49 8.59 11.56 -2.00
CA PHE A 49 7.48 12.44 -2.36
C PHE A 49 7.26 12.28 -3.86
N ILE A 50 6.03 12.06 -4.30
CA ILE A 50 5.73 11.79 -5.71
C ILE A 50 4.68 12.75 -6.23
N GLU A 51 4.66 12.89 -7.54
CA GLU A 51 3.63 13.58 -8.29
C GLU A 51 3.10 12.65 -9.37
N LEU A 52 1.87 12.18 -9.18
CA LEU A 52 1.20 11.29 -10.12
C LEU A 52 0.35 12.10 -11.11
N PRO A 53 0.19 11.62 -12.35
CA PRO A 53 -0.81 12.15 -13.26
C PRO A 53 -2.24 11.86 -12.76
N ILE A 54 -3.17 12.76 -13.05
CA ILE A 54 -4.61 12.55 -12.78
C ILE A 54 -5.09 11.28 -13.49
N GLY A 55 -5.94 10.50 -12.80
CA GLY A 55 -6.41 9.18 -13.26
C GLY A 55 -5.53 8.01 -12.80
N PHE A 56 -4.50 8.28 -12.00
CA PHE A 56 -3.65 7.28 -11.36
C PHE A 56 -3.60 7.49 -9.86
N GLU A 57 -3.48 6.39 -9.12
CA GLU A 57 -3.09 6.37 -7.72
C GLU A 57 -1.83 5.52 -7.55
N ALA A 58 -1.11 5.71 -6.45
CA ALA A 58 -0.10 4.77 -6.02
C ALA A 58 -0.61 3.98 -4.81
N GLN A 59 -0.52 2.66 -4.89
CA GLN A 59 -1.01 1.74 -3.89
C GLN A 59 0.16 1.16 -3.10
N VAL A 60 0.21 1.48 -1.80
CA VAL A 60 1.14 0.90 -0.84
C VAL A 60 0.60 -0.45 -0.39
N ARG A 61 1.29 -1.53 -0.73
CA ARG A 61 0.86 -2.91 -0.45
C ARG A 61 1.88 -3.67 0.42
N PRO A 62 1.44 -4.68 1.18
CA PRO A 62 2.32 -5.55 1.95
C PRO A 62 3.28 -6.34 1.05
N ARG A 63 4.44 -6.71 1.61
CA ARG A 63 5.35 -7.69 0.99
C ARG A 63 5.03 -9.06 1.58
N SER A 64 4.84 -10.07 0.73
CA SER A 64 4.42 -11.41 1.16
C SER A 64 5.38 -12.05 2.17
N GLY A 65 6.68 -11.80 2.02
CA GLY A 65 7.71 -12.29 2.96
C GLY A 65 7.51 -11.77 4.38
N LEU A 66 7.27 -10.47 4.55
CA LEU A 66 7.03 -9.84 5.86
C LEU A 66 5.69 -10.30 6.46
N ALA A 67 4.65 -10.40 5.62
CA ALA A 67 3.34 -10.86 6.06
C ALA A 67 3.37 -12.30 6.57
N PHE A 68 3.97 -13.23 5.82
CA PHE A 68 3.98 -14.64 6.19
C PHE A 68 4.97 -14.95 7.33
N LYS A 69 6.19 -14.39 7.29
CA LYS A 69 7.25 -14.76 8.24
C LYS A 69 7.19 -14.00 9.55
N ASN A 70 6.70 -12.76 9.53
CA ASN A 70 6.77 -11.85 10.67
C ASN A 70 5.39 -11.33 11.10
N GLY A 71 4.31 -11.68 10.40
CA GLY A 71 2.97 -11.16 10.67
C GLY A 71 2.85 -9.64 10.46
N ILE A 72 3.75 -9.04 9.67
CA ILE A 72 3.75 -7.60 9.41
C ILE A 72 2.98 -7.30 8.14
N THR A 73 2.01 -6.41 8.25
CA THR A 73 1.23 -5.96 7.10
C THR A 73 1.05 -4.45 7.09
N VAL A 74 0.63 -3.92 5.94
CA VAL A 74 0.19 -2.54 5.80
C VAL A 74 -1.25 -2.47 6.27
N LEU A 75 -1.50 -1.76 7.38
CA LEU A 75 -2.78 -1.76 8.08
C LEU A 75 -3.92 -1.24 7.20
N ASN A 76 -3.66 -0.23 6.39
CA ASN A 76 -4.62 0.35 5.45
C ASN A 76 -4.51 -0.26 4.04
N SER A 77 -3.99 -1.50 3.90
CA SER A 77 -3.75 -2.10 2.58
C SER A 77 -5.03 -2.31 1.76
N PRO A 78 -5.02 -1.96 0.45
CA PRO A 78 -3.98 -1.16 -0.22
C PRO A 78 -4.06 0.30 0.25
N GLY A 79 -2.93 0.86 0.68
CA GLY A 79 -2.88 2.27 1.07
C GLY A 79 -2.85 3.18 -0.16
N THR A 80 -3.80 4.09 -0.27
CA THR A 80 -3.92 5.00 -1.42
C THR A 80 -3.07 6.26 -1.24
N VAL A 81 -2.27 6.58 -2.25
CA VAL A 81 -1.59 7.87 -2.43
C VAL A 81 -2.21 8.54 -3.65
N ASP A 82 -2.93 9.63 -3.40
CA ASP A 82 -3.66 10.38 -4.41
C ASP A 82 -2.74 11.20 -5.34
N ALA A 83 -3.25 11.54 -6.53
CA ALA A 83 -2.48 12.26 -7.53
C ALA A 83 -2.16 13.72 -7.17
N ASP A 84 -2.94 14.33 -6.29
CA ASP A 84 -2.73 15.66 -5.74
C ASP A 84 -1.90 15.67 -4.45
N TYR A 85 -1.57 14.49 -3.89
CA TYR A 85 -0.72 14.39 -2.72
C TYR A 85 0.72 14.78 -3.05
N ARG A 86 1.30 15.70 -2.26
CA ARG A 86 2.71 16.12 -2.34
C ARG A 86 3.45 15.96 -1.02
N GLY A 87 2.81 15.32 -0.04
CA GLY A 87 3.46 14.97 1.22
C GLY A 87 4.37 13.76 1.08
N GLU A 88 5.00 13.40 2.19
CA GLU A 88 5.87 12.23 2.24
C GLU A 88 5.04 10.94 2.29
N ILE A 89 5.38 9.98 1.43
CA ILE A 89 4.77 8.64 1.47
C ILE A 89 5.12 7.99 2.81
N GLY A 90 4.09 7.71 3.61
CA GLY A 90 4.17 6.95 4.85
C GLY A 90 3.58 5.55 4.66
N VAL A 91 4.18 4.56 5.32
CA VAL A 91 3.70 3.18 5.34
C VAL A 91 3.13 2.89 6.73
N ILE A 92 1.82 2.65 6.83
CA ILE A 92 1.18 2.32 8.10
C ILE A 92 1.36 0.83 8.36
N LEU A 93 2.36 0.45 9.15
CA LEU A 93 2.62 -0.94 9.49
C LEU A 93 1.88 -1.32 10.77
N VAL A 94 1.40 -2.57 10.82
CA VAL A 94 0.87 -3.22 12.01
C VAL A 94 1.53 -4.58 12.19
N ASN A 95 1.80 -4.94 13.44
CA ASN A 95 2.27 -6.27 13.80
C ASN A 95 1.11 -7.14 14.25
N LEU A 96 0.74 -8.14 13.45
CA LEU A 96 -0.31 -9.11 13.77
C LEU A 96 0.24 -10.43 14.31
N SER A 97 1.55 -10.53 14.52
CA SER A 97 2.17 -11.68 15.18
C SER A 97 2.15 -11.57 16.69
N ASN A 98 2.61 -12.62 17.37
CA ASN A 98 2.82 -12.66 18.81
C ASN A 98 4.28 -12.38 19.20
N GLN A 99 5.13 -11.92 18.27
CA GLN A 99 6.53 -11.60 18.51
C GLN A 99 6.80 -10.13 18.20
N ALA A 100 7.71 -9.50 18.94
CA ALA A 100 8.16 -8.16 18.59
C ALA A 100 8.90 -8.16 17.24
N PHE A 101 8.71 -7.11 16.44
CA PHE A 101 9.38 -6.93 15.16
C PHE A 101 10.12 -5.60 15.14
N GLU A 102 11.42 -5.65 14.89
CA GLU A 102 12.24 -4.45 14.75
C GLU A 102 12.34 -4.03 13.28
N ILE A 103 11.98 -2.79 12.99
CA ILE A 103 12.11 -2.17 11.68
C ILE A 103 13.42 -1.38 11.66
N GLN A 104 14.31 -1.72 10.75
CA GLN A 104 15.59 -1.04 10.59
C GLN A 104 15.56 -0.04 9.43
N ASN A 105 16.39 1.01 9.51
CA ASN A 105 16.57 1.94 8.41
C ASN A 105 17.05 1.20 7.14
N GLY A 106 16.45 1.51 5.99
CA GLY A 106 16.77 0.89 4.71
C GLY A 106 16.10 -0.46 4.44
N GLU A 107 15.40 -1.03 5.42
CA GLU A 107 14.64 -2.27 5.24
C GLU A 107 13.47 -2.05 4.28
N ARG A 108 13.21 -3.05 3.43
CA ARG A 108 12.11 -3.03 2.46
C ARG A 108 10.82 -3.44 3.15
N ILE A 109 9.98 -2.46 3.48
CA ILE A 109 8.83 -2.61 4.39
C ILE A 109 7.49 -2.77 3.66
N ALA A 110 7.38 -2.28 2.43
CA ALA A 110 6.18 -2.34 1.61
C ALA A 110 6.57 -2.32 0.14
N GLN A 111 5.59 -2.40 -0.76
CA GLN A 111 5.77 -2.18 -2.18
C GLN A 111 4.76 -1.18 -2.71
N LEU A 112 5.16 -0.38 -3.70
CA LEU A 112 4.34 0.62 -4.36
C LEU A 112 3.93 0.11 -5.75
N ILE A 113 2.63 0.04 -6.02
CA ILE A 113 2.07 -0.25 -7.35
C ILE A 113 1.40 1.00 -7.88
N ILE A 114 1.66 1.38 -9.13
CA ILE A 114 0.92 2.48 -9.76
C ILE A 114 -0.29 1.89 -10.50
N ALA A 115 -1.48 2.33 -10.12
CA ALA A 115 -2.74 1.82 -10.65
C ALA A 115 -3.54 2.93 -11.33
N LYS A 116 -4.12 2.63 -12.49
CA LYS A 116 -5.12 3.50 -13.12
C LYS A 116 -6.45 3.32 -12.38
N HIS A 117 -7.15 4.41 -12.12
CA HIS A 117 -8.51 4.42 -11.60
C HIS A 117 -9.42 5.28 -12.47
N GLU A 118 -10.72 5.09 -12.35
CA GLU A 118 -11.74 5.91 -13.00
C GLU A 118 -12.41 6.82 -11.95
N ARG A 119 -12.87 8.00 -12.38
CA ARG A 119 -13.69 8.88 -11.54
C ARG A 119 -15.14 8.72 -11.95
N ALA A 120 -15.98 8.22 -11.04
CA ALA A 120 -17.39 8.05 -11.28
C ALA A 120 -18.15 9.37 -11.13
N GLU A 121 -19.22 9.52 -11.91
CA GLU A 121 -20.29 10.49 -11.68
C GLU A 121 -21.53 9.74 -11.21
N TRP A 122 -22.21 10.26 -10.20
CA TRP A 122 -23.40 9.63 -9.64
C TRP A 122 -24.64 10.03 -10.43
N PHE A 123 -25.46 9.04 -10.78
CA PHE A 123 -26.80 9.24 -11.31
C PHE A 123 -27.79 8.51 -10.40
N GLU A 124 -28.52 9.26 -9.58
CA GLU A 124 -29.47 8.71 -8.60
C GLU A 124 -30.73 8.21 -9.32
N VAL A 125 -31.18 6.98 -8.98
CA VAL A 125 -32.32 6.29 -9.60
C VAL A 125 -33.15 5.58 -8.53
N GLU A 126 -34.44 5.35 -8.81
CA GLU A 126 -35.35 4.65 -7.89
C GLU A 126 -35.17 3.11 -7.92
N GLU A 127 -34.68 2.56 -9.03
CA GLU A 127 -34.48 1.12 -9.21
C GLU A 127 -33.21 0.78 -10.00
N LEU A 128 -32.62 -0.38 -9.71
CA LEU A 128 -31.48 -0.94 -10.44
C LEU A 128 -31.95 -2.11 -11.32
N SER A 129 -31.25 -2.36 -12.43
CA SER A 129 -31.51 -3.54 -13.27
C SER A 129 -31.21 -4.85 -12.54
N GLU A 130 -31.99 -5.89 -12.81
CA GLU A 130 -31.74 -7.23 -12.26
C GLU A 130 -30.47 -7.86 -12.83
N THR A 131 -29.78 -8.66 -12.00
CA THR A 131 -28.65 -9.49 -12.40
C THR A 131 -28.81 -10.88 -11.82
N SER A 132 -28.13 -11.89 -12.39
CA SER A 132 -28.14 -13.26 -11.87
C SER A 132 -27.65 -13.38 -10.42
N ARG A 133 -26.82 -12.44 -9.95
CA ARG A 133 -26.35 -12.38 -8.56
C ARG A 133 -27.35 -11.68 -7.62
N GLY A 134 -28.08 -10.68 -8.13
CA GLY A 134 -29.00 -9.87 -7.33
C GLY A 134 -28.37 -9.36 -6.03
N ALA A 135 -29.07 -9.53 -4.92
CA ALA A 135 -28.62 -9.16 -3.57
C ALA A 135 -27.69 -10.20 -2.90
N GLY A 136 -27.25 -11.25 -3.60
CA GLY A 136 -26.40 -12.30 -3.03
C GLY A 136 -24.96 -11.86 -2.73
N GLY A 137 -24.51 -11.99 -1.49
CA GLY A 137 -23.15 -11.66 -1.03
C GLY A 137 -22.67 -12.54 0.13
N PHE A 138 -21.45 -12.29 0.62
CA PHE A 138 -20.87 -12.95 1.82
C PHE A 138 -20.85 -14.49 1.80
N GLY A 139 -20.39 -15.09 0.70
CA GLY A 139 -20.30 -16.56 0.58
C GLY A 139 -21.55 -17.22 0.00
N SER A 140 -22.44 -16.45 -0.65
CA SER A 140 -23.69 -16.91 -1.28
C SER A 140 -23.51 -17.96 -2.40
N THR A 141 -22.29 -18.25 -2.83
CA THR A 141 -21.97 -19.30 -3.82
C THR A 141 -21.30 -20.53 -3.20
N GLY A 142 -21.06 -20.54 -1.89
CA GLY A 142 -20.35 -21.61 -1.19
C GLY A 142 -21.27 -22.76 -0.79
N VAL A 143 -21.25 -23.84 -1.56
CA VAL A 143 -21.52 -25.18 -1.03
C VAL A 143 -20.26 -25.59 -0.26
N LYS A 144 -20.42 -26.05 0.98
CA LYS A 144 -19.33 -26.49 1.86
C LYS A 144 -18.44 -27.54 1.22
#